data_AF-U6SRT0-F1
#
_entry.id   AF-U6SRT0-F1
#
_cell.length_a   1.000
_cell.length_b   1.000
_cell.length_c   1.000
_cell.angle_alpha   90.00
_cell.angle_beta   90.00
_cell.angle_gamma   90.00
#
_symmetry.space_group_name_H-M   'P 1'
#
loop_
_entity.id
_entity.type
_entity.pdbx_description
1 polymer ?
#
loop_
_entity_poly.entity_id
_entity_poly.type
_entity_poly.pdbx_seq_one_letter_code
_entity_poly.pdbx_strand_id
1 'polypeptide(L)'
;MKTTISFNKWIPLTLLMINLFLFLLLMEELIDATEPNYGSWSFLMPVFGWISFYYIRITSKGKAHVSLKIMQGLNLFFIIFPLIIVVWIIILMV
;
A
#
# COMPACT_ATOMS: atom_id res chain seq x y z
N MET A 1 26.06 4.78 -13.20
CA MET A 1 25.74 3.42 -13.68
C MET A 1 24.25 3.36 -13.99
N LYS A 2 23.85 3.12 -15.24
CA LYS A 2 22.44 3.17 -15.68
C LYS A 2 21.86 1.76 -15.57
N THR A 3 21.24 1.42 -14.43
CA THR A 3 20.58 0.13 -14.24
C THR A 3 19.34 0.05 -15.14
N THR A 4 19.39 -0.80 -16.16
CA THR A 4 18.24 -1.09 -17.03
C THR A 4 17.39 -2.18 -16.38
N ILE A 5 16.65 -1.83 -15.32
CA ILE A 5 15.63 -2.71 -14.77
C ILE A 5 14.49 -2.79 -15.78
N SER A 6 14.23 -3.98 -16.33
CA SER A 6 13.08 -4.23 -17.19
C SER A 6 11.80 -4.25 -16.34
N PHE A 7 10.71 -3.71 -16.89
CA PHE A 7 9.44 -3.69 -16.15
C PHE A 7 8.88 -5.11 -16.01
N ASN A 8 8.88 -5.63 -14.78
CA ASN A 8 8.15 -6.82 -14.38
C ASN A 8 6.84 -6.42 -13.67
N LYS A 9 5.69 -6.73 -14.29
CA LYS A 9 4.35 -6.44 -13.74
C LYS A 9 4.01 -7.23 -12.47
N TRP A 10 4.69 -8.35 -12.22
CA TRP A 10 4.43 -9.20 -11.06
C TRP A 10 4.86 -8.55 -9.76
N ILE A 11 5.95 -7.76 -9.78
CA ILE A 11 6.43 -7.04 -8.59
C ILE A 11 5.33 -6.14 -7.98
N PRO A 12 4.75 -5.18 -8.72
CA PRO A 12 3.73 -4.31 -8.15
C PRO A 12 2.42 -5.06 -7.86
N LEU A 13 2.13 -6.17 -8.55
CA LEU A 13 0.95 -7.00 -8.28
C LEU A 13 1.10 -7.77 -6.97
N THR A 14 2.26 -8.38 -6.70
CA THR A 14 2.53 -9.08 -5.44
C THR A 14 2.47 -8.11 -4.27
N LEU A 15 3.06 -6.92 -4.40
CA LEU A 15 2.99 -5.87 -3.36
C LEU A 15 1.56 -5.40 -3.11
N LEU A 16 0.74 -5.31 -4.17
CA LEU A 16 -0.69 -4.98 -4.03
C LEU A 16 -1.44 -6.06 -3.23
N MET A 17 -1.18 -7.34 -3.50
CA MET A 17 -1.81 -8.44 -2.76
C MET A 17 -1.41 -8.46 -1.28
N ILE A 18 -0.14 -8.17 -0.99
CA ILE A 18 0.35 -8.01 0.40
C ILE A 18 -0.41 -6.87 1.09
N ASN A 19 -0.54 -5.71 0.43
CA ASN A 19 -1.28 -4.58 0.98
C ASN A 19 -2.76 -4.87 1.19
N LEU A 20 -3.39 -5.63 0.30
CA LEU A 20 -4.79 -6.04 0.46
C LEU A 20 -4.95 -6.94 1.69
N PHE A 21 -4.04 -7.90 1.89
CA PHE A 21 -4.04 -8.75 3.08
C PHE A 21 -3.87 -7.94 4.36
N LEU A 22 -2.90 -7.03 4.40
CA LEU A 22 -2.70 -6.13 5.54
C LEU A 22 -3.91 -5.22 5.79
N PHE A 23 -4.57 -4.75 4.73
CA PHE A 23 -5.79 -3.95 4.85
C PHE A 23 -6.92 -4.74 5.51
N LEU A 24 -7.09 -6.01 5.17
CA LEU A 24 -8.09 -6.86 5.83
C LEU A 24 -7.81 -7.01 7.33
N LEU A 25 -6.55 -7.21 7.73
CA LEU A 25 -6.16 -7.25 9.15
C LEU A 25 -6.44 -5.93 9.89
N LEU A 26 -6.24 -4.79 9.22
CA LEU A 26 -6.55 -3.48 9.80
C LEU A 26 -8.06 -3.30 9.96
N MET A 27 -8.84 -3.70 8.95
CA MET A 27 -10.29 -3.59 9.01
C MET A 27 -10.88 -4.52 10.07
N GLU A 28 -10.34 -5.72 10.24
CA GLU A 28 -10.67 -6.61 11.34
C GLU A 28 -10.45 -5.90 12.68
N GLU A 29 -9.24 -5.38 12.94
CA GLU A 29 -8.92 -4.68 14.20
C GLU A 29 -9.80 -3.45 14.45
N LEU A 30 -10.17 -2.71 13.39
CA LEU A 30 -11.06 -1.54 13.50
C LEU A 30 -12.52 -1.89 13.79
N ILE A 31 -12.99 -3.06 13.34
CA ILE A 31 -14.36 -3.53 13.56
C ILE A 31 -14.47 -4.27 14.89
N ASP A 32 -13.47 -5.09 15.20
CA ASP A 32 -13.41 -5.95 16.37
C ASP A 32 -11.98 -5.97 16.93
N ALA A 33 -11.80 -5.32 18.08
CA ALA A 33 -10.50 -5.21 18.76
C ALA A 33 -10.24 -6.37 19.74
N THR A 34 -10.94 -7.51 19.58
CA THR A 34 -10.69 -8.70 20.39
C THR A 34 -9.35 -9.35 20.05
N GLU A 35 -8.77 -10.04 21.04
CA GLU A 35 -7.52 -10.75 20.84
C GLU A 35 -7.72 -12.00 19.95
N PRO A 36 -6.72 -12.36 19.11
CA PRO A 36 -5.41 -11.73 18.95
C PRO A 36 -5.41 -10.52 17.99
N ASN A 37 -4.69 -9.45 18.37
CA ASN A 37 -4.59 -8.23 17.56
C ASN A 37 -3.40 -8.29 16.57
N TYR A 38 -3.72 -8.37 15.27
CA TYR A 38 -2.74 -8.39 14.19
C TYR A 38 -2.70 -7.15 13.31
N GLY A 39 -3.59 -6.17 13.47
CA GLY A 39 -3.64 -5.02 12.56
C GLY A 39 -2.52 -4.00 12.80
N SER A 40 -1.71 -4.15 13.86
CA SER A 40 -0.41 -3.45 13.98
C SER A 40 0.54 -3.72 12.81
N TRP A 41 0.49 -4.91 12.20
CA TRP A 41 1.27 -5.23 10.99
C TRP A 41 0.84 -4.39 9.79
N SER A 42 -0.39 -3.89 9.80
CA SER A 42 -0.96 -3.10 8.72
C SER A 42 -0.32 -1.72 8.59
N PHE A 43 0.44 -1.26 9.59
CA PHE A 43 1.28 -0.07 9.45
C PHE A 43 2.47 -0.26 8.49
N LEU A 44 2.71 -1.48 7.99
CA LEU A 44 3.63 -1.73 6.87
C LEU A 44 3.01 -1.41 5.50
N MET A 45 1.68 -1.21 5.40
CA MET A 45 1.01 -0.91 4.12
C MET A 45 1.61 0.28 3.37
N PRO A 46 1.93 1.42 4.03
CA PRO A 46 2.56 2.54 3.35
C PRO A 46 3.92 2.18 2.77
N VAL A 47 4.70 1.34 3.46
CA VAL A 47 6.03 0.92 2.99
C VAL A 47 5.91 0.13 1.69
N PHE A 48 5.07 -0.90 1.66
CA PHE A 48 4.86 -1.71 0.45
C PHE A 48 4.19 -0.91 -0.67
N GLY A 49 3.24 -0.04 -0.33
CA GLY A 49 2.61 0.88 -1.27
C GLY A 49 3.63 1.82 -1.91
N TRP A 50 4.56 2.38 -1.13
CA TRP A 50 5.60 3.28 -1.62
C TRP A 50 6.59 2.56 -2.54
N ILE A 51 7.04 1.36 -2.16
CA ILE A 51 7.94 0.53 -2.98
C ILE A 51 7.28 0.24 -4.33
N SER A 52 6.03 -0.21 -4.33
CA SER A 52 5.27 -0.52 -5.54
C SER A 52 5.05 0.70 -6.42
N PHE A 53 4.62 1.81 -5.82
CA PHE A 53 4.40 3.09 -6.51
C PHE A 53 5.68 3.60 -7.19
N TYR A 54 6.79 3.62 -6.44
CA TYR A 54 8.08 4.08 -6.93
C TYR A 54 8.61 3.17 -8.03
N TYR A 55 8.50 1.84 -7.85
CA TYR A 55 8.90 0.86 -8.84
C TYR A 55 8.17 1.09 -10.18
N ILE A 56 6.84 1.25 -10.18
CA ILE A 56 6.08 1.55 -11.40
C ILE A 56 6.57 2.87 -12.04
N ARG A 57 6.82 3.90 -11.23
CA ARG A 57 7.25 5.22 -11.72
C ARG A 57 8.60 5.18 -12.42
N ILE A 58 9.60 4.49 -11.84
CA ILE A 58 10.95 4.43 -12.42
C ILE A 58 11.04 3.54 -13.66
N THR A 59 10.24 2.46 -13.70
CA THR A 59 10.31 1.45 -14.77
C THR A 59 9.41 1.76 -15.96
N SER A 60 8.27 2.44 -15.75
CA SER A 60 7.31 2.72 -16.82
C SER A 60 7.74 3.86 -17.77
N LYS A 61 8.76 4.66 -17.41
CA LYS A 61 9.34 5.75 -18.23
C LYS A 61 8.30 6.60 -19.00
N GLY A 62 7.15 6.87 -18.39
CA GLY A 62 6.08 7.69 -19.00
C GLY A 62 5.16 6.98 -20.00
N LYS A 63 5.39 5.71 -20.34
CA LYS A 63 4.46 4.88 -21.16
C LYS A 63 3.35 4.27 -20.31
N ALA A 64 2.70 5.09 -19.47
CA ALA A 64 1.76 4.61 -18.48
C ALA A 64 0.43 4.20 -19.13
N HIS A 65 0.32 2.92 -19.47
CA HIS A 65 -0.95 2.26 -19.77
C HIS A 65 -1.94 2.48 -18.61
N VAL A 66 -3.25 2.50 -18.94
CA VAL A 66 -4.34 2.75 -17.98
C VAL A 66 -4.23 1.83 -16.75
N SER A 67 -3.87 0.56 -16.95
CA SER A 67 -3.68 -0.41 -15.86
C SER A 67 -2.61 0.01 -14.85
N LEU A 68 -1.49 0.57 -15.30
CA LEU A 68 -0.43 1.05 -14.41
C LEU A 68 -0.85 2.29 -13.63
N LYS A 69 -1.67 3.16 -14.23
CA LYS A 69 -2.25 4.31 -13.53
C LYS A 69 -3.21 3.86 -12.42
N ILE A 70 -4.06 2.87 -12.71
CA ILE A 70 -4.94 2.26 -11.69
C ILE A 70 -4.12 1.66 -10.56
N MET A 71 -3.07 0.88 -10.87
CA MET A 71 -2.18 0.33 -9.85
C MET A 71 -1.50 1.41 -9.02
N GLN A 72 -1.06 2.52 -9.63
CA GLN A 72 -0.49 3.64 -8.88
C GLN A 72 -1.52 4.30 -7.95
N GLY A 73 -2.76 4.48 -8.41
CA GLY A 73 -3.86 5.00 -7.59
C GLY A 73 -4.15 4.10 -6.38
N LEU A 74 -4.20 2.78 -6.59
CA LEU A 74 -4.39 1.82 -5.50
C LEU A 74 -3.23 1.86 -4.49
N ASN A 75 -1.99 1.93 -4.95
CA ASN A 75 -0.84 2.06 -4.05
C ASN A 75 -0.89 3.37 -3.24
N LEU A 76 -1.33 4.47 -3.86
CA LEU A 76 -1.53 5.74 -3.15
C LEU A 76 -2.60 5.61 -2.06
N PHE A 77 -3.69 4.89 -2.32
CA PHE A 77 -4.68 4.56 -1.29
C PHE A 77 -4.05 3.83 -0.10
N PHE A 78 -3.29 2.76 -0.33
CA PHE A 78 -2.64 2.01 0.76
C PHE A 78 -1.56 2.80 1.53
N ILE A 79 -1.03 3.85 0.91
CA ILE A 79 -0.13 4.79 1.58
C ILE A 79 -0.91 5.73 2.50
N ILE A 80 -1.99 6.34 2.00
CA ILE A 80 -2.69 7.42 2.70
C ILE A 80 -3.65 6.86 3.74
N PHE A 81 -4.36 5.78 3.45
CA PHE A 81 -5.42 5.23 4.30
C PHE A 81 -4.98 4.98 5.75
N PRO A 82 -3.92 4.21 6.04
CA PRO A 82 -3.50 3.98 7.43
C PRO A 82 -3.04 5.27 8.13
N LEU A 83 -2.51 6.26 7.40
CA LEU A 83 -2.18 7.57 8.00
C LEU A 83 -3.44 8.32 8.44
N ILE A 84 -4.52 8.26 7.66
CA ILE A 84 -5.82 8.83 8.04
C ILE A 84 -6.34 8.14 9.30
N ILE A 85 -6.25 6.81 9.39
CA ILE A 85 -6.68 6.06 10.57
C ILE A 85 -5.90 6.48 11.81
N VAL A 86 -4.57 6.62 11.74
CA VAL A 86 -3.75 7.10 12.87
C VAL A 86 -4.21 8.49 13.32
N VAL A 87 -4.37 9.42 12.39
CA VAL A 87 -4.83 10.78 12.70
C VAL A 87 -6.21 10.77 13.34
N TRP A 88 -7.13 9.95 12.81
CA TRP A 88 -8.48 9.83 13.35
C TRP A 88 -8.50 9.27 14.78
N ILE A 89 -7.70 8.22 15.06
CA ILE A 89 -7.54 7.67 16.41
C ILE A 89 -6.98 8.74 17.37
N ILE A 90 -5.96 9.49 16.95
CA ILE A 90 -5.40 10.57 17.78
C ILE A 90 -6.45 11.64 18.09
N ILE A 91 -7.24 12.06 17.09
CA ILE A 91 -8.29 13.08 17.28
C ILE A 91 -9.38 12.60 18.26
N LEU A 92 -9.75 11.31 18.22
CA LEU A 92 -10.75 10.76 19.13
C LEU A 92 -10.24 10.59 20.58
N MET A 93 -8.94 10.42 20.75
CA MET A 93 -8.31 10.26 22.07
C MET A 93 -8.02 11.60 22.77
N VAL A 94 -8.13 12.72 22.06
CA VAL A 94 -7.99 14.11 22.57
C VAL A 94 -9.36 14.68 22.92
#